data_AF-T0ZCL7-F1
#
_entry.id   AF-T0ZCL7-F1
#
_cell.length_a   1.000
_cell.length_b   1.000
_cell.length_c   1.000
_cell.angle_alpha   90.00
_cell.angle_beta   90.00
_cell.angle_gamma   90.00
#
_symmetry.space_group_name_H-M   'P 1'
#
loop_
_entity.id
_entity.type
_entity.pdbx_description
1 polymer ?
#
loop_
_entity_poly.entity_id
_entity_poly.type
_entity_poly.pdbx_seq_one_letter_code
_entity_poly.pdbx_strand_id
1 'polypeptide(L)'
;GSQYADDTVLRDLHIDRIYDTYIDEDELRICDDTTRLIADSLPPGPCGSREFIAAMGRYLTKNAKNRDSIILTACEKGVPIFCPAFSDCSAGFGLVVHQINRPDSHVSIDSVKDFRELTQIKLMNRETGIFMIGGGVPKNFTQDIVVAAEILGADAPMHKYAVQIT
;
A
#
# COMPACT_ATOMS: atom_id res chain seq x y z
N GLY A 1 -2.25 -24.49 -0.79
CA GLY A 1 -0.89 -25.01 -0.62
C GLY A 1 -0.79 -25.78 0.68
N SER A 2 0.42 -26.01 1.19
CA SER A 2 0.69 -26.67 2.48
C SER A 2 1.89 -26.02 3.16
N GLN A 3 1.79 -25.84 4.48
CA GLN A 3 2.90 -25.34 5.31
C GLN A 3 4.10 -26.31 5.40
N TYR A 4 3.89 -27.58 5.04
CA TYR A 4 4.89 -28.64 5.12
C TYR A 4 5.58 -28.93 3.78
N ALA A 5 5.31 -28.12 2.75
CA ALA A 5 5.93 -28.28 1.45
C ALA A 5 7.42 -27.95 1.48
N ASP A 6 8.21 -28.62 0.64
CA ASP A 6 9.64 -28.37 0.50
C ASP A 6 9.88 -27.12 -0.34
N ASP A 7 10.42 -26.08 0.29
CA ASP A 7 10.68 -24.78 -0.34
C ASP A 7 11.71 -24.87 -1.49
N THR A 8 12.59 -25.87 -1.50
CA THR A 8 13.53 -26.09 -2.62
C THR A 8 12.77 -26.49 -3.87
N VAL A 9 11.83 -27.43 -3.73
CA VAL A 9 10.98 -27.88 -4.84
C VAL A 9 10.04 -26.76 -5.28
N LEU A 10 9.45 -26.03 -4.34
CA LEU A 10 8.59 -24.89 -4.67
C LEU A 10 9.34 -23.82 -5.47
N ARG A 11 10.57 -23.49 -5.05
CA ARG A 11 11.43 -22.54 -5.77
C ARG A 11 11.75 -23.00 -7.19
N ASP A 12 12.12 -24.27 -7.38
CA ASP A 12 12.40 -24.83 -8.71
C ASP A 12 11.15 -24.80 -9.62
N LEU A 13 9.96 -24.81 -9.02
CA LEU A 13 8.68 -24.70 -9.70
C LEU A 13 8.16 -23.25 -9.82
N HIS A 14 8.94 -22.25 -9.39
CA HIS A 14 8.53 -20.83 -9.38
C HIS A 14 7.26 -20.59 -8.55
N ILE A 15 7.17 -21.25 -7.39
CA ILE A 15 6.07 -21.10 -6.45
C ILE A 15 6.58 -20.45 -5.17
N ASP A 16 6.00 -19.29 -4.86
CA ASP A 16 6.14 -18.65 -3.57
C ASP A 16 5.07 -19.17 -2.59
N ARG A 17 5.37 -19.11 -1.30
CA ARG A 17 4.51 -19.63 -0.24
C ARG A 17 4.34 -18.62 0.88
N ILE A 18 3.10 -18.28 1.17
CA ILE A 18 2.71 -17.64 2.42
C ILE A 18 1.99 -18.68 3.26
N TYR A 19 2.73 -19.30 4.19
CA TYR A 19 2.25 -20.39 5.04
C TYR A 19 1.68 -21.57 4.25
N ASP A 20 0.37 -21.69 4.14
CA ASP A 20 -0.36 -22.73 3.41
C ASP A 20 -0.94 -22.23 2.08
N THR A 21 -0.68 -20.98 1.70
CA THR A 21 -1.09 -20.38 0.43
C THR A 21 0.08 -20.37 -0.54
N TYR A 22 -0.15 -20.82 -1.77
CA TYR A 22 0.83 -20.77 -2.85
C TYR A 22 0.53 -19.60 -3.77
N ILE A 23 1.59 -19.01 -4.30
CA ILE A 23 1.57 -17.86 -5.19
C ILE A 23 2.46 -18.20 -6.37
N ASP A 24 1.99 -17.91 -7.57
CA ASP A 24 2.77 -18.07 -8.80
C ASP A 24 3.73 -16.87 -8.94
N GLU A 25 5.03 -17.13 -8.88
CA GLU A 25 6.08 -16.10 -9.00
C GLU A 25 6.04 -15.41 -10.38
N ASP A 26 5.67 -16.11 -11.44
CA ASP A 26 5.58 -15.51 -12.77
C ASP A 26 4.39 -14.53 -12.85
N GLU A 27 3.31 -14.76 -12.10
CA GLU A 27 2.24 -13.76 -11.94
C GLU A 27 2.68 -12.55 -11.10
N LEU A 28 3.53 -12.75 -10.08
CA LEU A 28 4.11 -11.65 -9.29
C LEU A 28 4.97 -10.73 -10.17
N ARG A 29 5.76 -11.29 -11.09
CA ARG A 29 6.54 -10.48 -12.05
C ARG A 29 5.68 -9.58 -12.92
N ILE A 30 4.48 -10.02 -13.29
CA ILE A 30 3.51 -9.17 -14.01
C ILE A 30 3.10 -7.97 -13.13
N CYS A 31 2.95 -8.17 -11.81
CA CYS A 31 2.67 -7.10 -10.85
C CYS A 31 3.83 -6.07 -10.81
N ASP A 32 5.06 -6.55 -10.75
CA ASP A 32 6.26 -5.70 -10.69
C ASP A 32 6.38 -4.84 -11.94
N ASP A 33 6.25 -5.46 -13.12
CA ASP A 33 6.27 -4.76 -14.40
C ASP A 33 5.14 -3.76 -14.54
N THR A 34 3.93 -4.13 -14.12
CA THR A 34 2.78 -3.22 -14.13
C THR A 34 3.03 -2.02 -13.22
N THR A 35 3.62 -2.23 -12.05
CA THR A 35 3.95 -1.16 -11.11
C THR A 35 4.99 -0.21 -11.68
N ARG A 36 6.02 -0.74 -12.35
CA ARG A 36 6.99 0.06 -13.10
C ARG A 36 6.31 0.90 -14.18
N LEU A 37 5.43 0.31 -14.99
CA LEU A 37 4.70 1.04 -16.05
C LEU A 37 3.86 2.18 -15.50
N ILE A 38 3.21 1.98 -14.35
CA ILE A 38 2.45 3.03 -13.68
C ILE A 38 3.39 4.14 -13.21
N ALA A 39 4.48 3.80 -12.52
CA ALA A 39 5.49 4.75 -12.08
C ALA A 39 6.09 5.56 -13.24
N ASP A 40 6.40 4.90 -14.36
CA ASP A 40 6.91 5.50 -15.58
C ASP A 40 5.96 6.54 -16.20
N SER A 41 4.66 6.45 -15.91
CA SER A 41 3.61 7.34 -16.43
C SER A 41 3.31 8.55 -15.52
N LEU A 42 3.83 8.55 -14.29
CA LEU A 42 3.60 9.61 -13.32
C LEU A 42 4.65 10.72 -13.45
N PRO A 43 4.32 11.97 -13.05
CA PRO A 43 5.31 13.04 -12.99
C PRO A 43 6.39 12.68 -11.96
N PRO A 44 7.68 12.98 -12.24
CA PRO A 44 8.77 12.68 -11.33
C PRO A 44 8.65 13.48 -10.02
N GLY A 45 9.20 12.93 -8.95
CA GLY A 45 9.24 13.53 -7.63
C GLY A 45 8.52 12.72 -6.54
N PRO A 46 8.50 13.23 -5.30
CA PRO A 46 7.90 12.55 -4.17
C PRO A 46 6.37 12.47 -4.31
N CYS A 47 5.84 11.26 -4.20
CA CYS A 47 4.40 10.99 -4.14
C CYS A 47 4.07 10.14 -2.91
N GLY A 48 2.89 10.37 -2.32
CA GLY A 48 2.41 9.50 -1.24
C GLY A 48 1.98 8.15 -1.79
N SER A 49 2.03 7.09 -0.98
CA SER A 49 1.49 5.78 -1.36
C SER A 49 0.01 5.87 -1.75
N ARG A 50 -0.77 6.77 -1.12
CA ARG A 50 -2.18 6.98 -1.51
C ARG A 50 -2.32 7.50 -2.95
N GLU A 51 -1.47 8.44 -3.36
CA GLU A 51 -1.48 8.98 -4.73
C GLU A 51 -1.09 7.90 -5.74
N PHE A 52 -0.07 7.10 -5.40
CA PHE A 52 0.40 6.01 -6.22
C PHE A 52 -0.64 4.89 -6.36
N ILE A 53 -1.25 4.44 -5.25
CA ILE A 53 -2.31 3.42 -5.26
C ILE A 53 -3.55 3.93 -6.01
N ALA A 54 -3.87 5.22 -5.93
CA ALA A 54 -4.92 5.80 -6.78
C ALA A 54 -4.56 5.74 -8.27
N ALA A 55 -3.28 5.89 -8.63
CA ALA A 55 -2.82 5.68 -10.01
C ALA A 55 -2.96 4.20 -10.43
N MET A 56 -2.65 3.26 -9.54
CA MET A 56 -2.91 1.83 -9.77
C MET A 56 -4.40 1.57 -10.00
N GLY A 57 -5.28 2.14 -9.18
CA GLY A 57 -6.73 2.06 -9.36
C GLY A 57 -7.18 2.58 -10.73
N ARG A 58 -6.70 3.76 -11.13
CA ARG A 58 -6.97 4.33 -12.47
C ARG A 58 -6.47 3.42 -13.59
N TYR A 59 -5.29 2.81 -13.44
CA TYR A 59 -4.78 1.84 -14.40
C TYR A 59 -5.72 0.63 -14.51
N LEU A 60 -6.18 0.10 -13.37
CA LEU A 60 -7.09 -1.05 -13.32
C LEU A 60 -8.45 -0.75 -13.94
N THR A 61 -8.96 0.49 -13.92
CA THR A 61 -10.24 0.80 -14.57
C THR A 61 -10.29 0.42 -16.06
N LYS A 62 -9.13 0.42 -16.73
CA LYS A 62 -8.99 0.09 -18.16
C LYS A 62 -8.40 -1.29 -18.42
N ASN A 63 -7.57 -1.79 -17.50
CA ASN A 63 -6.71 -2.97 -17.75
C ASN A 63 -7.01 -4.15 -16.81
N ALA A 64 -7.96 -4.04 -15.89
CA ALA A 64 -8.27 -5.11 -14.94
C ALA A 64 -8.75 -6.38 -15.65
N LYS A 65 -8.03 -7.49 -15.45
CA LYS A 65 -8.44 -8.84 -15.86
C LYS A 65 -9.53 -9.41 -14.95
N ASN A 66 -9.47 -9.06 -13.66
CA ASN A 66 -10.48 -9.38 -12.65
C ASN A 66 -10.98 -8.09 -12.02
N ARG A 67 -12.30 -7.93 -11.92
CA ARG A 67 -12.94 -6.76 -11.31
C ARG A 67 -13.13 -6.89 -9.79
N ASP A 68 -12.95 -8.08 -9.22
CA ASP A 68 -12.97 -8.32 -7.78
C ASP A 68 -11.65 -7.84 -7.14
N SER A 69 -11.41 -6.53 -7.20
CA SER A 69 -10.19 -5.89 -6.71
C SER A 69 -10.53 -4.80 -5.69
N ILE A 70 -9.86 -4.86 -4.54
CA ILE A 70 -9.96 -3.86 -3.47
C ILE A 70 -9.46 -2.50 -3.98
N ILE A 71 -8.33 -2.47 -4.70
CA ILE A 71 -7.75 -1.23 -5.25
C ILE A 71 -8.70 -0.60 -6.27
N LEU A 72 -9.25 -1.40 -7.19
CA LEU A 72 -10.20 -0.90 -8.18
C LEU A 72 -11.46 -0.34 -7.50
N THR A 73 -12.05 -1.11 -6.59
CA THR A 73 -13.27 -0.71 -5.87
C THR A 73 -13.04 0.57 -5.06
N ALA A 74 -11.94 0.65 -4.33
CA ALA A 74 -11.59 1.84 -3.55
C ALA A 74 -11.42 3.07 -4.45
N CYS A 75 -10.76 2.91 -5.60
CA CYS A 75 -10.62 3.98 -6.59
C CYS A 75 -11.98 4.45 -7.15
N GLU A 76 -12.86 3.53 -7.54
CA GLU A 76 -14.20 3.86 -8.06
C GLU A 76 -15.10 4.53 -7.01
N LYS A 77 -14.89 4.23 -5.72
CA LYS A 77 -15.63 4.82 -4.59
C LYS A 77 -14.97 6.05 -3.98
N GLY A 78 -13.78 6.44 -4.44
CA GLY A 78 -13.02 7.55 -3.86
C GLY A 78 -12.54 7.28 -2.43
N VAL A 79 -12.34 6.02 -2.06
CA VAL A 79 -11.82 5.62 -0.74
C VAL A 79 -10.29 5.61 -0.80
N PRO A 80 -9.58 6.41 0.03
CA PRO A 80 -8.13 6.43 0.03
C PRO A 80 -7.54 5.16 0.67
N ILE A 81 -6.47 4.64 0.08
CA ILE A 81 -5.67 3.54 0.64
C ILE A 81 -4.28 4.10 0.92
N PHE A 82 -3.78 3.88 2.15
CA PHE A 82 -2.42 4.25 2.54
C PHE A 82 -1.60 2.97 2.77
N CYS A 83 -0.37 2.95 2.27
CA CYS A 83 0.60 1.88 2.48
C CYS A 83 2.00 2.51 2.65
N PRO A 84 2.34 2.99 3.86
CA PRO A 84 3.57 3.76 4.09
C PRO A 84 4.86 2.95 3.86
N ALA A 85 4.79 1.62 3.94
CA ALA A 85 5.89 0.72 3.63
C ALA A 85 5.75 0.10 2.23
N PHE A 86 5.33 0.90 1.23
CA PHE A 86 4.98 0.39 -0.10
C PHE A 86 6.12 -0.37 -0.79
N SER A 87 7.37 0.04 -0.59
CA SER A 87 8.54 -0.63 -1.18
C SER A 87 8.79 -2.04 -0.64
N ASP A 88 8.21 -2.39 0.51
CA ASP A 88 8.36 -3.70 1.17
C ASP A 88 7.31 -4.71 0.67
N CYS A 89 7.19 -4.85 -0.66
CA CYS A 89 6.37 -5.86 -1.32
C CYS A 89 6.80 -6.03 -2.78
N SER A 90 6.24 -7.02 -3.48
CA SER A 90 6.49 -7.28 -4.92
C SER A 90 6.39 -6.01 -5.77
N ALA A 91 5.32 -5.23 -5.60
CA ALA A 91 5.12 -3.98 -6.32
C ALA A 91 6.29 -2.98 -6.14
N GLY A 92 6.99 -3.04 -5.01
CA GLY A 92 8.21 -2.24 -4.76
C GLY A 92 9.36 -2.53 -5.72
N PHE A 93 9.47 -3.75 -6.27
CA PHE A 93 10.53 -4.11 -7.22
C PHE A 93 10.39 -3.34 -8.54
N GLY A 94 9.15 -3.09 -8.98
CA GLY A 94 8.87 -2.23 -10.13
C GLY A 94 9.41 -0.80 -9.94
N LEU A 95 9.37 -0.29 -8.70
CA LEU A 95 9.93 1.04 -8.38
C LEU A 95 11.46 1.05 -8.40
N VAL A 96 12.12 -0.03 -7.99
CA VAL A 96 13.58 -0.16 -8.09
C VAL A 96 14.01 -0.09 -9.55
N VAL A 97 13.36 -0.86 -10.44
CA VAL A 97 13.66 -0.82 -11.88
C VAL A 97 13.37 0.55 -12.47
N HIS A 98 12.26 1.19 -12.07
CA HIS A 98 11.91 2.54 -12.50
C HIS A 98 13.01 3.56 -12.15
N GLN A 99 13.51 3.55 -10.91
CA GLN A 99 14.56 4.49 -10.48
C GLN A 99 15.90 4.24 -11.15
N ILE A 100 16.29 2.97 -11.34
CA ILE A 100 17.53 2.62 -12.06
C ILE A 100 17.47 3.11 -13.52
N ASN A 101 16.33 2.93 -14.18
CA ASN A 101 16.15 3.34 -15.57
C ASN A 101 15.97 4.86 -15.73
N ARG A 102 15.63 5.57 -14.65
CA ARG A 102 15.38 7.02 -14.64
C ARG A 102 16.06 7.72 -13.45
N PRO A 103 17.39 7.74 -13.38
CA PRO A 103 18.13 8.21 -12.20
C PRO A 103 17.79 9.66 -11.82
N ASP A 104 17.51 10.53 -12.78
CA ASP A 104 17.24 11.95 -12.55
C ASP A 104 15.74 12.34 -12.66
N SER A 105 14.88 11.39 -13.02
CA SER A 105 13.47 11.66 -13.35
C SER A 105 12.56 10.49 -12.98
N HIS A 106 12.49 10.23 -11.68
CA HIS A 106 11.72 9.12 -11.12
C HIS A 106 10.74 9.58 -10.03
N VAL A 107 9.75 8.73 -9.75
CA VAL A 107 8.92 8.84 -8.56
C VAL A 107 9.63 8.24 -7.35
N SER A 108 9.36 8.80 -6.18
CA SER A 108 9.68 8.20 -4.89
C SER A 108 8.43 8.17 -4.02
N ILE A 109 8.36 7.19 -3.11
CA ILE A 109 7.27 7.10 -2.14
C ILE A 109 7.65 7.88 -0.89
N ASP A 110 6.88 8.90 -0.57
CA ASP A 110 7.03 9.73 0.62
C ASP A 110 6.01 9.30 1.69
N SER A 111 6.46 8.46 2.61
CA SER A 111 5.65 7.98 3.73
C SER A 111 5.32 9.06 4.75
N VAL A 112 6.12 10.13 4.85
CA VAL A 112 5.83 11.28 5.72
C VAL A 112 4.67 12.09 5.14
N LYS A 113 4.60 12.24 3.81
CA LYS A 113 3.46 12.83 3.13
C LYS A 113 2.16 12.07 3.41
N ASP A 114 2.19 10.73 3.37
CA ASP A 114 1.05 9.89 3.74
C ASP A 114 0.62 10.11 5.20
N PHE A 115 1.59 10.10 6.12
CA PHE A 115 1.31 10.24 7.56
C PHE A 115 0.72 11.62 7.87
N ARG A 116 1.23 12.67 7.21
CA ARG A 116 0.68 14.02 7.31
C ARG A 116 -0.74 14.09 6.77
N GLU A 117 -1.02 13.48 5.61
CA GLU A 117 -2.36 13.48 5.03
C GLU A 117 -3.36 12.74 5.93
N LEU A 118 -2.99 11.57 6.45
CA LEU A 118 -3.85 10.83 7.39
C LEU A 118 -4.09 11.61 8.69
N THR A 119 -3.09 12.32 9.20
CA THR A 119 -3.23 13.23 10.34
C THR A 119 -4.19 14.37 10.04
N GLN A 120 -4.12 14.97 8.85
CA GLN A 120 -5.08 16.00 8.43
C GLN A 120 -6.51 15.45 8.37
N ILE A 121 -6.71 14.22 7.89
CA ILE A 121 -8.02 13.56 7.94
C ILE A 121 -8.52 13.45 9.38
N LYS A 122 -7.68 13.07 10.34
CA LYS A 122 -8.06 13.05 11.76
C LYS A 122 -8.43 14.45 12.27
N LEU A 123 -7.65 15.48 11.95
CA LEU A 123 -7.93 16.86 12.37
C LEU A 123 -9.25 17.42 11.83
N MET A 124 -9.63 17.03 10.60
CA MET A 124 -10.92 17.41 10.00
C MET A 124 -12.11 16.65 10.60
N ASN A 125 -11.87 15.55 11.33
CA ASN A 125 -12.91 14.66 11.83
C ASN A 125 -12.78 14.48 13.35
N ARG A 126 -13.61 15.23 14.10
CA ARG A 126 -13.60 15.20 15.57
C ARG A 126 -13.79 13.79 16.14
N GLU A 127 -14.72 13.02 15.56
CA GLU A 127 -14.97 11.63 15.96
C GLU A 127 -14.50 10.68 14.86
N THR A 128 -13.66 9.72 15.23
CA THR A 128 -13.18 8.66 14.33
C THR A 128 -13.25 7.31 15.02
N GLY A 129 -13.47 6.25 14.25
CA GLY A 129 -13.41 4.87 14.72
C GLY A 129 -12.38 4.08 13.91
N ILE A 130 -11.73 3.11 14.53
CA ILE A 130 -10.75 2.23 13.88
C ILE A 130 -11.20 0.78 13.98
N PHE A 131 -11.08 0.06 12.87
CA PHE A 131 -11.27 -1.38 12.78
C PHE A 131 -10.01 -1.99 12.17
N MET A 132 -9.35 -2.86 12.93
CA MET A 132 -8.03 -3.38 12.60
C MET A 132 -8.08 -4.90 12.57
N ILE A 133 -7.54 -5.47 11.51
CA ILE A 133 -7.32 -6.92 11.37
C ILE A 133 -5.80 -7.12 11.34
N GLY A 134 -5.29 -7.90 12.30
CA GLY A 134 -3.88 -8.12 12.54
C GLY A 134 -3.20 -6.97 13.30
N GLY A 135 -1.94 -6.72 12.95
CA GLY A 135 -1.08 -5.73 13.60
C GLY A 135 -0.14 -5.04 12.61
N GLY A 136 1.13 -4.91 12.98
CA GLY A 136 2.16 -4.34 12.12
C GLY A 136 1.98 -2.84 11.82
N VAL A 137 2.45 -2.44 10.64
CA VAL A 137 2.48 -1.03 10.23
C VAL A 137 1.09 -0.38 10.20
N PRO A 138 0.03 -0.99 9.62
CA PRO A 138 -1.29 -0.35 9.56
C PRO A 138 -1.88 0.00 10.94
N LYS A 139 -1.61 -0.82 11.96
CA LYS A 139 -2.08 -0.58 13.34
C LYS A 139 -1.47 0.69 13.92
N ASN A 140 -0.13 0.78 13.93
CA ASN A 140 0.57 1.94 14.49
C ASN A 140 0.30 3.18 13.65
N PHE A 141 0.38 3.06 12.33
CA PHE A 141 0.19 4.19 11.41
C PHE A 141 -1.18 4.84 11.54
N THR A 142 -2.23 4.07 11.88
CA THR A 142 -3.57 4.61 12.10
C THR A 142 -3.74 5.20 13.50
N GLN A 143 -3.08 4.65 14.53
CA GLN A 143 -3.23 5.12 15.92
C GLN A 143 -2.37 6.37 16.22
N ASP A 144 -1.15 6.43 15.68
CA ASP A 144 -0.17 7.46 16.00
C ASP A 144 -0.54 8.84 15.44
N ILE A 145 -1.52 8.93 14.54
CA ILE A 145 -2.00 10.21 14.00
C ILE A 145 -2.63 11.11 15.06
N VAL A 146 -3.11 10.55 16.17
CA VAL A 146 -3.62 11.34 17.31
C VAL A 146 -2.45 12.03 18.00
N VAL A 147 -1.35 11.31 18.23
CA VAL A 147 -0.11 11.87 18.80
C VAL A 147 0.48 12.92 17.86
N ALA A 148 0.50 12.65 16.55
CA ALA A 148 0.94 13.63 15.57
C ALA A 148 0.10 14.91 15.59
N ALA A 149 -1.22 14.79 15.74
CA ALA A 149 -2.13 15.93 15.87
C ALA A 149 -1.88 16.73 17.15
N GLU A 150 -1.64 16.07 18.28
CA GLU A 150 -1.27 16.73 19.56
C GLU A 150 0.06 17.50 19.44
N ILE A 151 1.08 16.90 18.79
CA ILE A 151 2.38 17.56 18.55
C ILE A 151 2.21 18.82 17.69
N LEU A 152 1.24 18.84 16.77
CA LEU A 152 0.88 20.02 15.98
C LEU A 152 0.08 21.07 16.77
N GLY A 153 -0.15 20.86 18.06
CA GLY A 153 -0.87 21.77 18.95
C GLY A 153 -2.39 21.73 18.79
N ALA A 154 -2.92 20.71 18.12
CA ALA A 154 -4.36 20.54 17.96
C ALA A 154 -4.97 19.78 19.15
N ASP A 155 -6.17 20.19 19.56
CA ASP A 155 -7.02 19.39 20.46
C ASP A 155 -7.66 18.25 19.67
N ALA A 156 -6.96 17.13 19.58
CA ALA A 156 -7.39 15.95 18.84
C ALA A 156 -7.78 14.84 19.82
N PRO A 157 -9.08 14.59 20.08
CA PRO A 157 -9.47 13.50 20.95
C PRO A 157 -9.07 12.16 20.34
N MET A 158 -8.83 11.16 21.21
CA MET A 158 -8.62 9.78 20.80
C MET A 158 -9.75 9.24 19.90
N HIS A 159 -9.49 8.14 19.20
CA HIS A 159 -10.54 7.42 18.47
C HIS A 159 -11.68 7.04 19.42
N LYS A 160 -12.92 7.33 19.02
CA LYS A 160 -14.13 7.08 19.81
C LYS A 160 -14.43 5.58 19.94
N TYR A 161 -14.09 4.82 18.90
CA TYR A 161 -14.25 3.37 18.85
C TYR A 161 -12.98 2.74 18.30
N ALA A 162 -12.58 1.62 18.90
CA ALA A 162 -11.48 0.81 18.41
C ALA A 162 -11.84 -0.67 18.55
N VAL A 163 -11.78 -1.41 17.43
CA VAL A 163 -11.95 -2.86 17.41
C VAL A 163 -10.74 -3.46 16.71
N GLN A 164 -10.09 -4.43 17.36
CA GLN A 164 -8.95 -5.15 16.83
C GLN A 164 -9.19 -6.65 16.87
N ILE A 165 -8.89 -7.33 15.77
CA ILE A 165 -8.87 -8.80 15.67
C ILE A 165 -7.42 -9.18 15.36
N THR A 166 -6.80 -10.06 16.15
CA THR A 166 -5.42 -10.52 15.96
C THR A 166 -5.34 -12.03 15.92
#